data_AF-A0A5J4P796-F1
#
_entry.id   AF-A0A5J4P796-F1
#
_cell.length_a   1.000
_cell.length_b   1.000
_cell.length_c   1.000
_cell.angle_alpha   90.00
_cell.angle_beta   90.00
_cell.angle_gamma   90.00
#
_symmetry.space_group_name_H-M   'P 1'
#
loop_
_entity.id
_entity.type
_entity.pdbx_description
1 polymer ?
#
loop_
_entity_poly.entity_id
_entity_poly.type
_entity_poly.pdbx_seq_one_letter_code
_entity_poly.pdbx_strand_id
1 'polypeptide(L)'
;MASNNNPRILGTAPIGKLLIQYSIPAITGMAIVSLYHIIDSIFIGHGVGAMAISGLAITFPLMNLAMAFCTLISSGASTLASIRLGQKDLNGATDVLGNAVMVCLINSIALSVLSYFFLDAI
;
A
#
# COMPACT_ATOMS: atom_id res chain seq x y z
N MET A 1 -20.18 17.30 -5.70
CA MET A 1 -21.24 16.65 -6.51
C MET A 1 -20.72 15.34 -7.09
N ALA A 2 -20.72 14.27 -6.28
CA ALA A 2 -20.57 12.87 -6.71
C ALA A 2 -20.74 11.96 -5.47
N SER A 3 -21.95 11.93 -4.90
CA SER A 3 -22.35 10.91 -3.91
C SER A 3 -23.35 10.00 -4.60
N ASN A 4 -22.85 9.05 -5.39
CA ASN A 4 -23.64 7.91 -5.82
C ASN A 4 -22.73 6.68 -5.79
N ASN A 5 -22.61 6.08 -4.60
CA ASN A 5 -21.77 4.92 -4.28
C ASN A 5 -22.34 3.62 -4.90
N ASN A 6 -22.65 3.64 -6.19
CA ASN A 6 -23.16 2.46 -6.88
C ASN A 6 -22.00 1.80 -7.66
N PRO A 7 -21.49 0.63 -7.26
CA PRO A 7 -20.35 -0.02 -7.93
C PRO A 7 -20.59 -0.31 -9.42
N ARG A 8 -21.85 -0.24 -9.87
CA ARG A 8 -22.25 -0.37 -11.28
C ARG A 8 -21.76 0.76 -12.19
N ILE A 9 -21.36 1.92 -11.66
CA ILE A 9 -20.88 3.03 -12.52
C ILE A 9 -19.61 2.68 -13.28
N LEU A 10 -18.79 1.78 -12.72
CA LEU A 10 -17.53 1.32 -13.33
C LEU A 10 -17.74 0.58 -14.65
N GLY A 11 -18.91 -0.02 -14.85
CA GLY A 11 -19.25 -0.78 -16.06
C GLY A 11 -20.12 -0.03 -17.08
N THR A 12 -20.64 1.16 -16.76
CA THR A 12 -21.66 1.85 -17.60
C THR A 12 -21.27 3.25 -18.06
N ALA A 13 -20.34 3.91 -17.39
CA ALA A 13 -19.97 5.29 -17.68
C ALA A 13 -18.74 5.38 -18.62
N PRO A 14 -18.57 6.51 -19.34
CA PRO A 14 -17.48 6.68 -20.30
C PRO A 14 -16.11 6.69 -19.61
N ILE A 15 -15.17 5.92 -20.18
CA ILE A 15 -13.82 5.67 -19.63
C ILE A 15 -13.10 6.97 -19.28
N GLY A 16 -13.11 7.98 -20.16
CA GLY A 16 -12.40 9.25 -19.91
C GLY A 16 -12.89 10.00 -18.68
N LYS A 17 -14.21 9.98 -18.41
CA LYS A 17 -14.79 10.61 -17.21
C LYS A 17 -14.39 9.86 -15.95
N LEU A 18 -14.36 8.52 -16.01
CA LEU A 18 -13.94 7.68 -14.89
C LEU A 18 -12.45 7.84 -14.59
N LEU A 19 -11.61 7.86 -15.61
CA LEU A 19 -10.18 8.09 -15.45
C LEU A 19 -9.93 9.40 -14.71
N ILE A 20 -10.55 10.51 -15.13
CA ILE A 20 -10.37 11.79 -14.43
C ILE A 20 -10.91 11.72 -12.99
N GLN A 21 -12.08 11.12 -12.80
CA GLN A 21 -12.73 11.02 -11.48
C GLN A 21 -11.92 10.21 -10.45
N TYR A 22 -11.28 9.12 -10.87
CA TYR A 22 -10.48 8.26 -9.98
C TYR A 22 -9.00 8.65 -9.92
N SER A 23 -8.43 9.15 -11.02
CA SER A 23 -7.01 9.55 -11.07
C SER A 23 -6.74 10.80 -10.26
N ILE A 24 -7.63 11.80 -10.21
CA ILE A 24 -7.41 13.02 -9.41
C ILE A 24 -7.20 12.64 -7.92
N PRO A 25 -8.13 11.91 -7.26
CA PRO A 25 -7.91 11.46 -5.89
C PRO A 25 -6.67 10.60 -5.70
N ALA A 26 -6.38 9.69 -6.65
CA ALA A 26 -5.21 8.83 -6.57
C ALA A 26 -3.89 9.61 -6.64
N ILE A 27 -3.78 10.57 -7.57
CA ILE A 27 -2.61 11.44 -7.72
C ILE A 27 -2.44 12.31 -6.48
N THR A 28 -3.52 12.91 -5.96
CA THR A 28 -3.46 13.69 -4.71
C THR A 28 -3.01 12.82 -3.54
N GLY A 29 -3.51 11.59 -3.44
CA GLY A 29 -3.06 10.63 -2.42
C GLY A 29 -1.57 10.34 -2.52
N MET A 30 -1.06 10.05 -3.73
CA MET A 30 0.38 9.83 -3.93
C MET A 30 1.22 11.08 -3.66
N ALA A 31 0.71 12.27 -3.97
CA ALA A 31 1.39 13.53 -3.64
C ALA A 31 1.50 13.74 -2.13
N ILE A 32 0.44 13.43 -1.36
CA ILE A 32 0.45 13.50 0.10
C ILE A 32 1.46 12.50 0.69
N VAL A 33 1.52 11.27 0.16
CA VAL A 33 2.50 10.26 0.60
C VAL A 33 3.93 10.74 0.35
N SER A 34 4.21 11.32 -0.81
CA SER A 34 5.52 11.90 -1.11
C SER A 34 5.87 13.06 -0.17
N LEU A 35 4.90 13.94 0.09
CA LEU A 35 5.07 15.05 1.02
C LEU A 35 5.36 14.55 2.45
N TYR A 36 4.70 13.48 2.88
CA TYR A 36 4.95 12.82 4.16
C TYR A 36 6.40 12.34 4.25
N HIS A 37 6.94 11.68 3.21
CA HIS A 37 8.35 11.24 3.21
C HIS A 37 9.35 12.40 3.30
N ILE A 38 9.06 13.54 2.65
CA ILE A 38 9.90 14.74 2.73
C ILE A 38 9.86 15.33 4.14
N ILE A 39 8.65 15.51 4.69
CA ILE A 39 8.45 16.09 6.02
C ILE A 39 9.11 15.20 7.07
N ASP A 40 8.88 13.88 7.02
CA ASP A 40 9.48 12.91 7.93
C ASP A 40 11.02 13.02 7.94
N SER A 41 11.64 13.06 6.77
CA SER A 41 13.10 13.25 6.66
C SER A 41 13.57 14.60 7.22
N ILE A 42 12.82 15.69 7.03
CA ILE A 42 13.18 17.01 7.58
C ILE A 42 13.10 17.00 9.10
N PHE A 43 12.05 16.40 9.67
CA PHE A 43 11.85 16.30 11.11
C PHE A 43 12.92 15.43 11.77
N ILE A 44 13.27 14.29 11.17
CA ILE A 44 14.36 13.43 11.64
C ILE A 44 15.70 14.21 11.60
N GLY A 45 15.95 14.91 10.49
CA GLY A 45 17.17 15.69 10.30
C GLY A 45 17.33 16.85 11.27
N HIS A 46 16.26 17.59 11.58
CA HIS A 46 16.30 18.70 12.54
C HIS A 46 16.19 18.24 13.99
N GLY A 47 15.42 17.19 14.28
CA GLY A 47 15.12 16.73 15.63
C GLY A 47 16.24 15.90 16.25
N VAL A 48 16.88 15.03 15.47
CA VAL A 48 17.94 14.13 15.96
C VAL A 48 19.30 14.45 15.33
N GLY A 49 19.31 14.95 14.09
CA GLY A 49 20.53 15.34 13.39
C GLY A 49 21.00 14.32 12.35
N ALA A 50 22.22 14.55 11.83
CA ALA A 50 22.77 13.79 10.71
C ALA A 50 22.89 12.28 10.98
N MET A 51 23.16 11.87 12.23
CA MET A 51 23.28 10.44 12.57
C MET A 51 21.99 9.66 12.30
N ALA A 52 20.83 10.25 12.57
CA ALA A 52 19.56 9.59 12.31
C ALA A 52 19.26 9.45 10.81
N ILE A 53 19.65 10.43 10.00
CA ILE A 53 19.53 10.35 8.54
C ILE A 53 20.46 9.29 7.96
N SER A 54 21.68 9.13 8.50
CA SER A 54 22.57 8.04 8.13
C SER A 54 21.99 6.67 8.51
N GLY A 55 21.39 6.54 9.71
CA GLY A 55 20.66 5.34 10.12
C GLY A 55 19.50 5.03 9.17
N LEU A 56 18.71 6.05 8.80
CA LEU A 56 17.62 5.92 7.84
C LEU A 56 18.12 5.36 6.51
N ALA A 57 19.21 5.92 5.96
CA ALA A 57 19.81 5.46 4.71
C ALA A 57 20.24 3.97 4.75
N ILE A 58 20.72 3.48 5.89
CA ILE A 58 21.08 2.07 6.08
C ILE A 58 19.82 1.18 6.16
N THR A 59 18.74 1.69 6.75
CA THR A 59 17.46 0.96 6.85
C THR A 59 16.61 0.98 5.57
N PHE A 60 16.87 1.89 4.63
CA PHE A 60 16.11 2.03 3.38
C PHE A 60 15.96 0.73 2.57
N PRO A 61 17.04 -0.07 2.32
CA PRO A 61 16.92 -1.35 1.64
C PRO A 61 15.95 -2.33 2.33
N LEU A 62 15.94 -2.34 3.67
CA LEU A 62 15.05 -3.19 4.45
C LEU A 62 13.58 -2.73 4.33
N MET A 63 13.32 -1.42 4.37
CA MET A 63 11.99 -0.86 4.10
C MET A 63 11.51 -1.21 2.69
N ASN A 64 12.38 -1.09 1.68
CA ASN A 64 12.04 -1.42 0.30
C ASN A 64 11.71 -2.91 0.14
N LEU A 65 12.45 -3.79 0.82
CA LEU A 65 12.16 -5.23 0.83
C LEU A 65 10.78 -5.52 1.44
N ALA A 66 10.47 -4.91 2.59
CA ALA A 66 9.15 -5.06 3.21
C ALA A 66 8.02 -4.55 2.31
N MET A 67 8.21 -3.37 1.70
CA MET A 67 7.27 -2.81 0.71
C MET A 67 7.08 -3.71 -0.50
N ALA A 68 8.13 -4.38 -0.98
CA ALA A 68 8.05 -5.30 -2.11
C ALA A 68 7.12 -6.49 -1.82
N PHE A 69 7.25 -7.12 -0.65
CA PHE A 69 6.36 -8.23 -0.26
C PHE A 69 4.91 -7.78 -0.07
N CYS A 70 4.68 -6.65 0.60
CA CYS A 70 3.34 -6.09 0.76
C CYS A 70 2.69 -5.77 -0.60
N THR A 71 3.47 -5.18 -1.52
CA THR A 71 2.99 -4.83 -2.86
C THR A 71 2.69 -6.07 -3.69
N LEU A 72 3.52 -7.11 -3.59
CA LEU A 72 3.30 -8.40 -4.26
C LEU A 72 1.95 -9.01 -3.85
N ILE A 73 1.68 -9.09 -2.54
CA ILE A 73 0.44 -9.66 -2.00
C ILE A 73 -0.75 -8.77 -2.38
N SER A 74 -0.65 -7.46 -2.17
CA SER A 74 -1.73 -6.51 -2.44
C SER A 74 -2.12 -6.46 -3.92
N SER A 75 -1.12 -6.40 -4.82
CA SER A 75 -1.37 -6.38 -6.26
C SER A 75 -1.98 -7.71 -6.74
N GLY A 76 -1.42 -8.85 -6.32
CA GLY A 76 -1.97 -10.17 -6.67
C GLY A 76 -3.40 -10.38 -6.16
N ALA A 77 -3.68 -9.97 -4.93
CA ALA A 77 -5.02 -10.03 -4.34
C ALA A 77 -6.02 -9.12 -5.09
N SER A 78 -5.62 -7.89 -5.44
CA SER A 78 -6.45 -6.96 -6.19
C SER A 78 -6.79 -7.48 -7.59
N THR A 79 -5.83 -8.10 -8.28
CA THR A 79 -6.07 -8.76 -9.58
C THR A 79 -7.04 -9.92 -9.45
N LEU A 80 -6.83 -10.81 -8.47
CA LEU A 80 -7.71 -11.97 -8.26
C LEU A 80 -9.14 -11.55 -7.85
N ALA A 81 -9.26 -10.55 -6.97
CA ALA A 81 -10.54 -9.97 -6.59
C ALA A 81 -11.26 -9.34 -7.80
N SER A 82 -10.54 -8.61 -8.65
CA SER A 82 -11.09 -8.01 -9.88
C SER A 82 -11.63 -9.08 -10.84
N ILE A 83 -10.93 -10.22 -10.98
CA ILE A 83 -11.39 -11.35 -11.80
C ILE A 83 -12.69 -11.94 -11.23
N ARG A 84 -12.77 -12.20 -9.92
CA ARG A 84 -13.97 -12.75 -9.27
C ARG A 84 -15.17 -11.81 -9.35
N LEU A 85 -14.94 -10.51 -9.16
CA LEU A 85 -15.97 -9.48 -9.35
C LEU A 85 -16.48 -9.45 -10.79
N GLY A 86 -15.59 -9.61 -11.78
CA GLY A 86 -15.96 -9.74 -13.19
C GLY A 86 -16.84 -10.96 -13.50
N GLN A 87 -16.62 -12.06 -12.77
CA GLN A 87 -17.45 -13.27 -12.82
C GLN A 87 -18.77 -13.15 -12.04
N LYS A 88 -19.05 -12.00 -11.43
CA LYS A 88 -20.18 -11.76 -10.49
C LYS A 88 -20.14 -12.63 -9.24
N ASP A 89 -18.99 -13.22 -8.92
CA ASP A 89 -18.76 -14.00 -7.71
C ASP A 89 -18.31 -13.08 -6.57
N LEU A 90 -19.29 -12.48 -5.89
CA LEU A 90 -19.05 -11.57 -4.77
C LEU A 90 -18.46 -12.29 -3.55
N ASN A 91 -18.91 -13.52 -3.28
CA ASN A 91 -18.45 -14.30 -2.15
C ASN A 91 -16.97 -14.67 -2.32
N GLY A 92 -16.59 -15.17 -3.51
CA GLY A 92 -15.20 -15.46 -3.81
C GLY A 92 -14.31 -14.21 -3.79
N ALA A 93 -14.81 -13.05 -4.19
CA ALA A 93 -14.06 -11.80 -4.05
C ALA A 93 -13.84 -11.41 -2.58
N THR A 94 -14.82 -11.61 -1.71
CA THR A 94 -14.70 -11.38 -0.26
C THR A 94 -13.70 -12.36 0.38
N ASP A 95 -13.75 -13.64 0.00
CA ASP A 95 -12.81 -14.65 0.49
C ASP A 95 -11.36 -14.32 0.09
N VAL A 96 -11.15 -13.84 -1.15
CA VAL A 96 -9.84 -13.40 -1.63
C VAL A 96 -9.33 -12.23 -0.80
N LEU A 97 -10.16 -11.24 -0.49
CA LEU A 97 -9.79 -10.11 0.35
C LEU A 97 -9.41 -10.56 1.78
N GLY A 98 -10.22 -11.44 2.39
CA GLY A 98 -9.94 -11.96 3.73
C GLY A 98 -8.62 -12.74 3.79
N ASN A 99 -8.41 -13.63 2.82
CA ASN A 99 -7.16 -14.39 2.71
C ASN A 99 -5.95 -13.49 2.44
N ALA A 100 -6.10 -12.47 1.58
CA ALA A 100 -5.04 -11.52 1.30
C ALA A 100 -4.59 -10.75 2.56
N VAL A 101 -5.55 -10.31 3.38
CA VAL A 101 -5.25 -9.64 4.65
C VAL A 101 -4.52 -10.59 5.60
N MET A 102 -4.98 -11.85 5.73
CA MET A 102 -4.29 -12.85 6.56
C MET A 102 -2.86 -13.11 6.10
N VAL A 103 -2.63 -13.27 4.79
CA VAL A 103 -1.30 -13.48 4.21
C VAL A 103 -0.41 -12.25 4.43
N CYS A 104 -0.95 -11.03 4.28
CA CYS A 104 -0.23 -9.79 4.60
C CYS A 104 0.18 -9.72 6.07
N LEU A 105 -0.72 -10.07 7.00
CA LEU A 105 -0.43 -10.07 8.43
C LEU A 105 0.65 -11.11 8.77
N ILE A 106 0.55 -12.32 8.23
CA ILE A 106 1.57 -13.37 8.40
C ILE A 106 2.91 -12.89 7.85
N ASN A 107 2.94 -12.27 6.67
CA ASN A 107 4.17 -11.74 6.07
C ASN A 107 4.78 -10.61 6.93
N SER A 108 3.95 -9.69 7.43
CA SER A 108 4.39 -8.59 8.29
C SER A 108 5.01 -9.10 9.60
N ILE A 109 4.35 -10.06 10.27
CA ILE A 109 4.86 -10.69 11.48
C ILE A 109 6.16 -11.45 11.18
N ALA A 110 6.21 -12.22 10.09
CA ALA A 110 7.39 -12.98 9.71
C ALA A 110 8.61 -12.07 9.46
N LEU A 111 8.44 -10.98 8.71
CA LEU A 111 9.50 -10.00 8.47
C LEU A 111 9.92 -9.28 9.75
N SER A 112 8.98 -8.96 10.63
CA SER A 112 9.28 -8.32 11.91
C SER A 112 10.09 -9.24 12.83
N VAL A 113 9.68 -10.51 12.95
CA VAL A 113 10.42 -11.52 13.73
C VAL A 113 11.80 -11.78 13.15
N LEU A 114 11.91 -11.91 11.82
CA LEU A 114 13.20 -12.08 11.15
C LEU A 114 14.12 -10.88 11.40
N SER A 115 13.58 -9.67 11.27
CA SER A 115 14.34 -8.44 11.54
C SER A 115 14.81 -8.38 12.99
N TYR A 116 13.96 -8.79 13.94
CA TYR A 116 14.29 -8.82 15.36
C TYR A 116 15.41 -9.81 15.70
N PHE A 117 15.40 -11.01 15.10
CA PHE A 117 16.46 -12.01 15.32
C PHE A 117 17.84 -11.57 14.82
N PHE A 118 17.88 -10.77 13.75
CA PHE A 118 19.13 -10.22 13.19
C PHE A 118 19.51 -8.87 13.78
N LEU A 119 18.64 -8.27 14.61
CA LEU A 119 18.91 -7.00 15.25
C LEU A 119 19.89 -7.26 16.40
N ASP A 120 21.12 -6.79 16.22
CA ASP A 120 22.12 -6.85 17.28
C ASP A 120 21.72 -5.91 18.43
N ALA A 121 21.96 -6.33 19.66
CA ALA A 121 21.71 -5.50 20.83
C ALA A 121 22.80 -4.42 20.91
N ILE A 122 22.55 -3.28 20.29
CA ILE A 122 23.38 -2.07 20.40
C ILE A 122 23.35 -1.54 21.83
#